data_AF-A0A0D1Y0L2-F1
#
_entry.id   AF-A0A0D1Y0L2-F1
#
_cell.length_a   1.000
_cell.length_b   1.000
_cell.length_c   1.000
_cell.angle_alpha   90.00
_cell.angle_beta   90.00
_cell.angle_gamma   90.00
#
_symmetry.space_group_name_H-M   'P 1'
#
loop_
_entity.id
_entity.type
_entity.pdbx_description
1 polymer ?
#
loop_
_entity_poly.entity_id
_entity_poly.type
_entity_poly.pdbx_seq_one_letter_code
_entity_poly.pdbx_strand_id
1 'polypeptide(L)'
;MLTFEKEPFMGTENVLEKLTGLPFQKVQHRVDTVDAQPSNESGGILVLVTGALMVDDQQQPMSYVQTFNLLQDSGSYYVQNDVFRLVYAAG
;
A
#
# COMPACT_ATOMS: atom_id res chain seq x y z
N MET A 1 5.25 9.55 -0.92
CA MET A 1 6.11 8.78 -1.86
C MET A 1 5.65 7.35 -1.84
N LEU A 2 5.54 6.70 -3.01
CA LEU A 2 5.24 5.28 -3.15
C LEU A 2 6.48 4.54 -3.62
N THR A 3 6.72 3.35 -3.07
CA THR A 3 7.60 2.34 -3.67
C THR A 3 6.76 1.12 -4.02
N PHE A 4 6.58 0.84 -5.30
CA PHE A 4 5.75 -0.27 -5.78
C PHE A 4 6.63 -1.31 -6.48
N GLU A 5 6.71 -2.54 -5.96
CA GLU A 5 7.56 -3.60 -6.54
C GLU A 5 9.01 -3.15 -6.81
N LYS A 6 9.60 -2.37 -5.88
CA LYS A 6 10.95 -1.76 -5.90
C LYS A 6 11.06 -0.42 -6.66
N GLU A 7 10.08 -0.04 -7.46
CA GLU A 7 10.13 1.21 -8.22
C GLU A 7 9.64 2.41 -7.38
N PRO A 8 10.41 3.50 -7.26
CA PRO A 8 10.02 4.69 -6.51
C PRO A 8 9.19 5.67 -7.36
N PHE A 9 8.11 6.20 -6.78
CA PHE A 9 7.22 7.22 -7.36
C PHE A 9 7.05 8.36 -6.36
N MET A 10 7.49 9.57 -6.75
CA MET A 10 7.48 10.75 -5.89
C MET A 10 6.44 11.76 -6.37
N GLY A 11 5.68 12.33 -5.41
CA GLY A 11 4.62 13.30 -5.69
C GLY A 11 3.30 12.64 -6.10
N THR A 12 2.19 13.33 -5.84
CA THR A 12 0.84 12.81 -6.05
C THR A 12 0.58 12.41 -7.50
N GLU A 13 1.06 13.19 -8.47
CA GLU A 13 0.87 12.94 -9.90
C GLU A 13 1.47 11.60 -10.34
N ASN A 14 2.76 11.37 -10.08
CA ASN A 14 3.44 10.13 -10.44
C ASN A 14 2.87 8.92 -9.69
N VAL A 15 2.44 9.09 -8.44
CA VAL A 15 1.78 8.03 -7.66
C VAL A 15 0.44 7.64 -8.29
N LEU A 16 -0.38 8.64 -8.66
CA LEU A 16 -1.65 8.39 -9.33
C LEU A 16 -1.46 7.74 -10.70
N GLU A 17 -0.50 8.20 -11.49
CA GLU A 17 -0.17 7.59 -12.79
C GLU A 17 0.20 6.10 -12.62
N LYS A 18 1.07 5.77 -11.66
CA LYS A 18 1.42 4.37 -11.39
C LYS A 18 0.20 3.53 -10.99
N LEU A 19 -0.60 4.00 -10.04
CA LEU A 19 -1.72 3.23 -9.50
C LEU A 19 -2.86 3.06 -10.52
N THR A 20 -3.13 4.09 -11.33
CA THR A 20 -4.16 4.05 -12.38
C THR A 20 -3.70 3.31 -13.63
N GLY A 21 -2.39 3.23 -13.87
CA GLY A 21 -1.78 2.51 -14.99
C GLY A 21 -1.58 1.02 -14.77
N LEU A 22 -1.97 0.46 -13.62
CA LEU A 22 -1.86 -0.98 -13.36
C LEU A 22 -2.79 -1.77 -14.31
N PRO A 23 -2.35 -2.91 -14.86
CA PRO A 23 -3.05 -3.61 -15.94
C PRO A 23 -4.18 -4.50 -15.41
N PHE A 24 -5.13 -3.92 -14.67
CA PHE A 24 -6.35 -4.60 -14.21
C PHE A 24 -7.55 -3.65 -14.26
N GLN A 25 -8.75 -4.21 -14.40
CA GLN A 25 -10.00 -3.43 -14.38
C GLN A 25 -10.62 -3.36 -12.99
N LYS A 26 -10.51 -4.46 -12.24
CA LYS A 26 -11.02 -4.58 -10.88
C LYS A 26 -9.95 -5.16 -9.98
N VAL A 27 -9.79 -4.53 -8.81
CA VAL A 27 -8.99 -5.07 -7.72
C VAL A 27 -9.77 -4.94 -6.43
N GLN A 28 -9.89 -6.06 -5.70
CA GLN A 28 -10.42 -6.09 -4.35
C GLN A 28 -9.28 -6.42 -3.38
N HIS A 29 -9.07 -5.56 -2.40
CA HIS A 29 -8.14 -5.82 -1.30
C HIS A 29 -8.87 -6.62 -0.22
N ARG A 30 -8.36 -7.80 0.12
CA ARG A 30 -8.71 -8.53 1.32
C ARG A 30 -7.59 -8.31 2.34
N VAL A 31 -7.90 -7.60 3.41
CA VAL A 31 -6.95 -7.35 4.50
C VAL A 31 -7.00 -8.52 5.47
N ASP A 32 -5.85 -9.15 5.72
CA ASP A 32 -5.74 -10.30 6.62
C ASP A 32 -5.20 -9.86 7.99
N THR A 33 -4.16 -9.01 8.03
CA THR A 33 -3.68 -8.38 9.28
C THR A 33 -3.41 -6.89 9.12
N VAL A 34 -3.55 -6.16 10.23
CA VAL A 34 -3.16 -4.76 10.36
C VAL A 34 -2.50 -4.58 11.72
N ASP A 35 -1.26 -4.13 11.70
CA ASP A 35 -0.50 -3.77 12.89
C ASP A 35 -0.11 -2.28 12.80
N ALA A 36 -0.27 -1.53 13.88
CA ALA A 36 0.03 -0.10 13.88
C ALA A 36 0.82 0.33 15.12
N GLN A 37 1.74 1.27 14.93
CA GLN A 37 2.56 1.87 15.99
C GLN A 37 2.70 3.38 15.78
N PRO A 38 2.88 4.18 16.85
CA PRO A 38 3.30 5.58 16.70
C PRO A 38 4.64 5.65 15.96
N SER A 39 4.72 6.48 14.91
CA SER A 39 5.95 6.64 14.11
C SER A 39 6.81 7.84 14.53
N ASN A 40 6.22 8.82 15.24
CA ASN A 40 6.90 9.98 15.80
C ASN A 40 6.08 10.61 16.94
N GLU A 41 6.68 11.57 17.63
CA GLU A 41 6.05 12.31 18.75
C GLU A 41 4.91 13.25 18.29
N SER A 42 4.88 13.62 17.01
CA SER A 42 3.87 14.51 16.41
C SER A 42 2.58 13.80 16.00
N GLY A 43 2.36 12.57 16.48
CA GLY A 43 1.13 11.81 16.20
C GLY A 43 1.13 11.06 14.87
N GLY A 44 2.30 10.87 14.24
CA GLY A 44 2.45 10.01 13.07
C GLY A 44 2.19 8.53 13.40
N ILE A 45 1.75 7.76 12.41
CA ILE A 45 1.40 6.34 12.57
C ILE A 45 2.13 5.53 11.49
N LEU A 46 2.85 4.49 11.91
CA LEU A 46 3.36 3.45 11.04
C LEU A 46 2.37 2.29 11.03
N VAL A 47 1.92 1.89 9.85
CA VAL A 47 0.96 0.80 9.65
C VAL A 47 1.59 -0.26 8.77
N LEU A 48 1.54 -1.51 9.19
CA LEU A 48 1.88 -2.69 8.38
C LEU A 48 0.59 -3.46 8.08
N VAL A 49 0.35 -3.73 6.81
CA VAL A 49 -0.80 -4.48 6.31
C VAL A 49 -0.29 -5.73 5.61
N THR A 50 -0.89 -6.87 5.92
CA THR A 50 -0.76 -8.08 5.11
C THR A 50 -2.13 -8.50 4.60
N GLY A 51 -2.18 -9.09 3.41
CA GLY A 51 -3.45 -9.49 2.83
C GLY A 51 -3.30 -10.15 1.47
N ALA A 52 -4.41 -10.13 0.74
CA ALA A 52 -4.54 -10.68 -0.60
C ALA A 52 -5.24 -9.70 -1.55
N LEU A 53 -4.77 -9.64 -2.80
CA LEU A 53 -5.43 -8.96 -3.91
C LEU A 53 -6.22 -9.96 -4.75
N MET A 54 -7.50 -9.69 -4.95
CA MET A 54 -8.33 -10.40 -5.93
C MET A 54 -8.47 -9.48 -7.15
N VAL A 55 -7.88 -9.88 -8.27
CA VAL A 55 -7.79 -9.07 -9.49
C VAL A 55 -8.66 -9.69 -10.58
N ASP A 56 -9.50 -8.89 -11.26
CA ASP A 56 -10.30 -9.29 -12.42
C ASP A 56 -11.02 -10.65 -12.27
N ASP A 57 -11.56 -10.92 -11.07
CA ASP A 57 -12.24 -12.17 -10.71
C ASP A 57 -11.37 -13.44 -10.85
N GLN A 58 -10.04 -13.30 -10.84
CA GLN A 58 -9.10 -14.41 -10.85
C GLN A 58 -9.31 -15.33 -9.63
N GLN A 59 -9.29 -16.64 -9.86
CA GLN A 59 -9.46 -17.64 -8.80
C GLN A 59 -8.35 -17.61 -7.75
N GLN A 60 -7.15 -17.20 -8.13
CA GLN A 60 -5.99 -17.22 -7.24
C GLN A 60 -5.69 -15.82 -6.70
N PRO A 61 -5.95 -15.55 -5.41
CA PRO A 61 -5.56 -14.29 -4.80
C PRO A 61 -4.04 -14.15 -4.73
N MET A 62 -3.53 -12.95 -5.00
CA MET A 62 -2.11 -12.64 -4.85
C MET A 62 -1.86 -12.07 -3.45
N SER A 63 -1.00 -12.71 -2.66
CA SER A 63 -0.64 -12.19 -1.34
C SER A 63 0.18 -10.90 -1.48
N TYR A 64 -0.03 -9.95 -0.58
CA TYR A 64 0.70 -8.69 -0.55
C TYR A 64 1.05 -8.26 0.88
N VAL A 65 2.06 -7.41 0.97
CA VAL A 65 2.40 -6.63 2.15
C VAL A 65 2.48 -5.16 1.75
N GLN A 66 1.93 -4.30 2.59
CA GLN A 66 1.98 -2.85 2.37
C GLN A 66 2.22 -2.11 3.67
N THR A 67 3.14 -1.16 3.65
CA THR A 67 3.47 -0.32 4.79
C THR A 67 3.12 1.12 4.49
N PHE A 68 2.39 1.76 5.41
CA PHE A 68 2.06 3.17 5.34
C PHE A 68 2.70 3.93 6.50
N ASN A 69 3.36 5.05 6.22
CA ASN A 69 3.67 6.05 7.24
C ASN A 69 2.72 7.22 7.06
N LEU A 70 1.80 7.37 8.01
CA LEU A 70 0.77 8.39 8.03
C LEU A 70 1.24 9.56 8.89
N LEU A 71 1.13 10.78 8.37
CA LEU A 71 1.39 12.00 9.11
C LEU A 71 0.10 12.83 9.21
N GLN A 72 -0.04 13.58 10.30
CA GLN A 72 -1.19 14.46 10.47
C GLN A 72 -1.08 15.69 9.57
N ASP A 73 -2.19 16.04 8.94
CA ASP A 73 -2.40 17.31 8.27
C ASP A 73 -3.86 17.74 8.44
N SER A 74 -4.06 18.97 8.89
CA SER A 74 -5.39 19.61 8.94
C SER A 74 -6.48 18.78 9.66
N GLY A 75 -6.12 18.05 10.72
CA GLY A 75 -7.03 17.21 11.50
C GLY A 75 -7.34 15.83 10.90
N SER A 76 -6.67 15.47 9.80
CA SER A 76 -6.71 14.15 9.17
C SER A 76 -5.29 13.60 8.99
N TYR A 77 -5.16 12.49 8.27
CA TYR A 77 -3.87 11.88 7.92
C TYR A 77 -3.66 11.90 6.41
N TYR A 78 -2.42 12.06 5.99
CA TYR A 78 -1.98 11.79 4.63
C TYR A 78 -0.87 10.73 4.63
N VAL A 79 -0.73 10.04 3.50
CA VAL A 79 0.30 9.01 3.32
C VAL A 79 1.63 9.69 2.93
N GLN A 80 2.53 9.82 3.90
CA GLN A 80 3.88 10.34 3.65
C GLN A 80 4.73 9.32 2.89
N ASN A 81 4.69 8.05 3.34
CA ASN A 81 5.38 6.94 2.70
C ASN A 81 4.43 5.76 2.51
N ASP A 82 4.53 5.12 1.34
CA ASP A 82 3.81 3.91 0.95
C ASP A 82 4.83 2.93 0.35
N VAL A 83 4.88 1.71 0.86
CA VAL A 83 5.75 0.66 0.33
C VAL A 83 4.90 -0.58 0.10
N PHE A 84 4.81 -1.00 -1.16
CA PHE A 84 4.00 -2.13 -1.59
C PHE A 84 4.87 -3.25 -2.18
N ARG A 85 4.57 -4.49 -1.78
CA ARG A 85 5.17 -5.71 -2.32
C ARG A 85 4.14 -6.83 -2.44
N LEU A 86 4.15 -7.54 -3.57
CA LEU A 86 3.57 -8.86 -3.73
C LEU A 86 4.45 -9.90 -3.02
N VAL A 87 3.80 -10.82 -2.33
CA VAL A 87 4.41 -11.95 -1.65
C VAL A 87 4.20 -13.18 -2.53
N TYR A 88 5.25 -13.54 -3.27
CA TYR A 88 5.27 -14.75 -4.08
C TYR A 88 5.60 -15.95 -3.20
N ALA A 89 4.98 -17.11 -3.49
CA ALA A 89 5.38 -18.36 -2.87
C ALA A 89 6.89 -18.58 -3.13
N ALA A 90 7.60 -19.07 -2.10
CA ALA A 90 8.98 -19.51 -2.29
C ALA A 90 8.99 -20.63 -3.35
N GLY A 91 9.72 -20.40 -4.44
CA GLY A 91 9.92 -21.39 -5.50
C GLY A 91 10.86 -22.51 -5.08
#